data_AF-A0A1H5X000-F1
#
_entry.id   AF-A0A1H5X000-F1
#
_cell.length_a   1.000
_cell.length_b   1.000
_cell.length_c   1.000
_cell.angle_alpha   90.00
_cell.angle_beta   90.00
_cell.angle_gamma   90.00
#
_symmetry.space_group_name_H-M   'P 1'
#
loop_
_entity.id
_entity.type
_entity.pdbx_description
1 polymer ?
#
loop_
_entity_poly.entity_id
_entity_poly.type
_entity_poly.pdbx_seq_one_letter_code
_entity_poly.pdbx_strand_id
1 'polypeptide(L)'
;MPEAASHTDVIKAAGFLFPNDPRFISVRIAKRLERGGYEEHEANAVRQVLRRGDRVLELGGGIGFISSLIGTSRPPSEFHVYEGNPQLVPYIRQVHALNGLDNINVHNTLLSVDATDDVAFYLREDFLGSSMDRDNDPDTIIDTVMVPQKPFSDVIETLQPTFLVCDIEGAESTILPSADLSCLRAAVVELHPQWTGQNGVQAVFDAFQNAGLTYFARTSHGKVVTFKKR
;
A
#
# COMPACT_ATOMS: atom_id res chain seq x y z
N MET A 1 -30.03 13.69 23.03
CA MET A 1 -28.64 13.22 22.95
C MET A 1 -28.63 11.75 23.28
N PRO A 2 -28.30 10.84 22.35
CA PRO A 2 -28.09 9.45 22.69
C PRO A 2 -26.62 9.20 23.05
N GLU A 3 -26.45 8.30 24.01
CA GLU A 3 -25.23 7.83 24.65
C GLU A 3 -24.12 7.35 23.70
N ALA A 4 -22.88 7.59 24.13
CA ALA A 4 -21.68 7.01 23.55
C ALA A 4 -21.71 5.48 23.71
N ALA A 5 -21.82 4.76 22.60
CA ALA A 5 -21.56 3.32 22.57
C ALA A 5 -20.04 3.08 22.62
N SER A 6 -19.51 2.86 23.83
CA SER A 6 -18.10 2.58 24.10
C SER A 6 -17.80 1.09 24.16
N HIS A 7 -17.95 0.38 23.04
CA HIS A 7 -17.31 -0.92 22.81
C HIS A 7 -17.03 -1.03 21.30
N THR A 8 -15.85 -0.62 20.87
CA THR A 8 -15.40 -0.87 19.49
C THR A 8 -15.20 -2.37 19.36
N ASP A 9 -16.07 -3.05 18.62
CA ASP A 9 -15.83 -4.43 18.22
C ASP A 9 -14.53 -4.45 17.40
N VAL A 10 -13.54 -5.21 17.86
CA VAL A 10 -12.18 -5.23 17.29
C VAL A 10 -11.73 -6.65 17.02
N ILE A 11 -11.11 -6.85 15.87
CA ILE A 11 -10.44 -8.09 15.51
C ILE A 11 -8.98 -8.00 15.92
N LYS A 12 -8.50 -9.01 16.65
CA LYS A 12 -7.09 -9.16 16.98
C LYS A 12 -6.44 -10.20 16.07
N ALA A 13 -5.51 -9.76 15.22
CA ALA A 13 -4.86 -10.62 14.23
C ALA A 13 -3.40 -10.23 14.03
N ALA A 14 -2.51 -11.23 13.92
CA ALA A 14 -1.07 -11.04 13.72
C ALA A 14 -0.38 -10.06 14.70
N GLY A 15 -0.96 -9.86 15.90
CA GLY A 15 -0.46 -8.91 16.90
C GLY A 15 -1.07 -7.51 16.83
N PHE A 16 -1.95 -7.24 15.86
CA PHE A 16 -2.59 -5.94 15.65
C PHE A 16 -4.09 -5.97 15.95
N LEU A 17 -4.64 -4.79 16.21
CA LEU A 17 -6.06 -4.55 16.41
C LEU A 17 -6.66 -3.84 15.19
N PHE A 18 -7.78 -4.34 14.71
CA PHE A 18 -8.54 -3.77 13.59
C PHE A 18 -9.97 -3.49 14.04
N PRO A 19 -10.59 -2.36 13.68
CA PRO A 19 -12.02 -2.20 13.84
C PRO A 19 -12.76 -3.30 13.07
N ASN A 20 -13.73 -3.97 13.70
CA ASN A 20 -14.56 -4.96 13.04
C ASN A 20 -15.65 -4.29 12.19
N ASP A 21 -15.23 -3.61 11.13
CA ASP A 21 -16.14 -2.93 10.20
C ASP A 21 -16.40 -3.82 8.99
N PRO A 22 -17.62 -4.36 8.79
CA PRO A 22 -17.91 -5.26 7.68
C PRO A 22 -17.77 -4.63 6.30
N ARG A 23 -17.67 -3.29 6.21
CA ARG A 23 -17.36 -2.58 4.96
C ARG A 23 -15.93 -2.82 4.47
N PHE A 24 -15.00 -3.07 5.38
CA PHE A 24 -13.56 -3.23 5.07
C PHE A 24 -13.01 -4.59 5.52
N ILE A 25 -13.68 -5.24 6.49
CA ILE A 25 -13.34 -6.56 6.98
C ILE A 25 -14.44 -7.54 6.60
N SER A 26 -14.38 -8.02 5.36
CA SER A 26 -15.24 -9.11 4.92
C SER A 26 -14.95 -10.40 5.70
N VAL A 27 -15.89 -11.34 5.71
CA VAL A 27 -15.71 -12.68 6.32
C VAL A 27 -14.44 -13.38 5.79
N ARG A 28 -14.08 -13.13 4.52
CA ARG A 28 -12.87 -13.68 3.91
C ARG A 28 -11.61 -13.03 4.48
N ILE A 29 -11.60 -11.70 4.61
CA ILE A 29 -10.48 -10.95 5.20
C ILE A 29 -10.30 -11.33 6.66
N ALA A 30 -11.37 -11.35 7.45
CA ALA A 30 -11.34 -11.76 8.85
C ALA A 30 -10.69 -13.15 9.02
N LYS A 31 -11.11 -14.15 8.23
CA LYS A 31 -10.52 -15.50 8.27
C LYS A 31 -9.04 -15.52 7.88
N ARG A 32 -8.62 -14.71 6.91
CA ARG A 32 -7.20 -14.60 6.52
C ARG A 32 -6.38 -13.95 7.63
N LEU A 33 -6.90 -12.89 8.25
CA LEU A 33 -6.30 -12.22 9.40
C LEU A 33 -6.13 -13.17 10.58
N GLU A 34 -7.18 -13.88 10.98
CA GLU A 34 -7.17 -14.86 12.08
C GLU A 34 -6.15 -15.98 11.86
N ARG A 35 -5.98 -16.43 10.60
CA ARG A 35 -5.05 -17.50 10.23
C ARG A 35 -3.63 -16.99 9.92
N GLY A 36 -3.41 -15.68 9.97
CA GLY A 36 -2.12 -15.06 9.61
C GLY A 36 -1.78 -15.09 8.11
N GLY A 37 -2.75 -15.37 7.24
CA GLY A 37 -2.57 -15.47 5.79
C GLY A 37 -2.95 -14.21 5.01
N TYR A 38 -3.28 -13.11 5.69
CA TYR A 38 -3.51 -11.80 5.06
C TYR A 38 -2.15 -11.16 4.77
N GLU A 39 -1.90 -10.78 3.50
CA GLU A 39 -0.65 -10.14 3.03
C GLU A 39 0.64 -10.84 3.54
N GLU A 40 0.58 -12.17 3.71
CA GLU A 40 1.64 -12.92 4.40
C GLU A 40 3.00 -12.80 3.71
N HIS A 41 3.01 -12.90 2.37
CA HIS A 41 4.25 -12.84 1.59
C HIS A 41 4.91 -11.46 1.68
N GLU A 42 4.13 -10.39 1.59
CA GLU A 42 4.58 -9.01 1.73
C GLU A 42 5.09 -8.74 3.14
N ALA A 43 4.31 -9.13 4.16
CA ALA A 43 4.70 -9.00 5.55
C ALA A 43 6.03 -9.72 5.85
N ASN A 44 6.22 -10.92 5.29
CA ASN A 44 7.45 -11.68 5.45
C ASN A 44 8.64 -11.03 4.72
N ALA A 45 8.43 -10.44 3.54
CA ALA A 45 9.46 -9.69 2.84
C ALA A 45 9.85 -8.41 3.60
N VAL A 46 8.85 -7.61 4.01
CA VAL A 46 9.02 -6.38 4.79
C VAL A 46 9.82 -6.64 6.07
N ARG A 47 9.42 -7.63 6.88
CA ARG A 47 10.13 -7.99 8.13
C ARG A 47 11.61 -8.29 7.93
N GLN A 48 11.98 -8.87 6.80
CA GLN A 48 13.36 -9.27 6.51
C GLN A 48 14.22 -8.13 5.94
N VAL A 49 13.60 -7.08 5.38
CA VAL A 49 14.30 -6.06 4.58
C VAL A 49 14.26 -4.67 5.22
N LEU A 50 13.20 -4.35 5.95
CA LEU A 50 13.02 -3.10 6.69
C LEU A 50 14.19 -2.87 7.66
N ARG A 51 14.67 -1.64 7.81
CA ARG A 51 15.70 -1.28 8.79
C ARG A 51 15.18 -0.15 9.67
N ARG A 52 15.67 -0.11 10.92
CA ARG A 52 15.37 1.00 11.84
C ARG A 52 15.87 2.31 11.22
N GLY A 53 15.02 3.34 11.26
CA GLY A 53 15.34 4.65 10.72
C GLY A 53 15.17 4.79 9.21
N ASP A 54 14.66 3.78 8.50
CA ASP A 54 14.24 3.96 7.11
C ASP A 54 13.20 5.11 7.02
N ARG A 55 13.26 5.87 5.93
CA ARG A 55 12.16 6.72 5.48
C ARG A 55 11.28 5.86 4.59
N VAL A 56 10.05 5.60 5.01
CA VAL A 56 9.18 4.62 4.39
C VAL A 56 8.12 5.32 3.55
N LEU A 57 7.96 4.84 2.32
CA LEU A 57 6.83 5.13 1.45
C LEU A 57 6.05 3.84 1.21
N GLU A 58 4.76 3.83 1.52
CA GLU A 58 3.82 2.76 1.21
C GLU A 58 2.78 3.28 0.22
N LEU A 59 2.63 2.58 -0.90
CA LEU A 59 1.64 2.85 -1.92
C LEU A 59 0.60 1.74 -1.87
N GLY A 60 -0.66 2.12 -1.63
CA GLY A 60 -1.74 1.19 -1.33
C GLY A 60 -1.72 0.78 0.14
N GLY A 61 -2.47 1.50 0.97
CA GLY A 61 -2.50 1.26 2.42
C GLY A 61 -3.47 0.15 2.83
N GLY A 62 -4.42 -0.19 1.96
CA GLY A 62 -5.41 -1.24 2.20
C GLY A 62 -6.11 -1.06 3.55
N ILE A 63 -6.17 -2.11 4.36
CA ILE A 63 -6.74 -2.06 5.72
C ILE A 63 -5.75 -1.56 6.79
N GLY A 64 -4.57 -1.07 6.40
CA GLY A 64 -3.52 -0.59 7.32
C GLY A 64 -2.68 -1.71 7.94
N PHE A 65 -2.63 -2.89 7.34
CA PHE A 65 -1.92 -4.05 7.89
C PHE A 65 -0.39 -3.90 7.77
N ILE A 66 0.13 -3.62 6.57
CA ILE A 66 1.58 -3.44 6.37
C ILE A 66 2.09 -2.19 7.10
N SER A 67 1.39 -1.06 7.03
CA SER A 67 1.74 0.11 7.85
C SER A 67 1.79 -0.20 9.35
N SER A 68 0.85 -0.98 9.88
CA SER A 68 0.89 -1.40 11.30
C SER A 68 2.08 -2.30 11.61
N LEU A 69 2.42 -3.20 10.69
CA LEU A 69 3.60 -4.06 10.80
C LEU A 69 4.90 -3.25 10.81
N ILE A 70 5.04 -2.28 9.92
CA ILE A 70 6.24 -1.45 9.81
C ILE A 70 6.37 -0.58 11.06
N GLY A 71 5.31 0.13 11.44
CA GLY A 71 5.30 1.05 12.57
C GLY A 71 5.65 0.39 13.91
N THR A 72 5.21 -0.85 14.12
CA THR A 72 5.46 -1.59 15.38
C THR A 72 6.81 -2.34 15.40
N SER A 73 7.31 -2.81 14.26
CA SER A 73 8.47 -3.72 14.23
C SER A 73 9.81 -3.00 14.27
N ARG A 74 9.99 -2.00 13.40
CA ARG A 74 11.22 -1.20 13.31
C ARG A 74 10.81 0.24 12.99
N PRO A 75 10.66 1.10 14.02
CA PRO A 75 10.14 2.44 13.83
C PRO A 75 10.91 3.20 12.73
N PRO A 76 10.19 3.67 11.69
CA PRO A 76 10.78 4.50 10.63
C PRO A 76 11.12 5.89 11.16
N SER A 77 12.03 6.59 10.48
CA SER A 77 12.33 8.00 10.78
C SER A 77 11.24 8.93 10.25
N GLU A 78 10.58 8.53 9.17
CA GLU A 78 9.45 9.21 8.54
C GLU A 78 8.65 8.14 7.77
N PHE A 79 7.31 8.22 7.79
CA PHE A 79 6.46 7.21 7.16
C PHE A 79 5.22 7.82 6.50
N HIS A 80 5.09 7.61 5.20
CA HIS A 80 3.97 8.07 4.39
C HIS A 80 3.26 6.89 3.74
N VAL A 81 1.94 6.85 3.90
CA VAL A 81 1.04 5.91 3.22
C VAL A 81 0.16 6.70 2.27
N TYR A 82 0.17 6.35 1.00
CA TYR A 82 -0.73 6.93 0.00
C TYR A 82 -1.82 5.93 -0.37
N GLU A 83 -3.08 6.33 -0.17
CA GLU A 83 -4.26 5.49 -0.38
C GLU A 83 -5.26 6.22 -1.28
N GLY A 84 -5.65 5.57 -2.38
CA GLY A 84 -6.58 6.12 -3.38
C GLY A 84 -8.02 6.11 -2.89
N ASN A 85 -8.43 5.07 -2.15
CA ASN A 85 -9.79 4.96 -1.67
C ASN A 85 -10.03 5.89 -0.46
N PRO A 86 -10.85 6.96 -0.61
CA PRO A 86 -11.11 7.90 0.48
C PRO A 86 -11.79 7.26 1.68
N GLN A 87 -12.49 6.13 1.49
CA GLN A 87 -13.18 5.42 2.57
C GLN A 87 -12.20 4.64 3.46
N LEU A 88 -11.07 4.18 2.91
CA LEU A 88 -10.04 3.45 3.67
C LEU A 88 -9.19 4.38 4.53
N VAL A 89 -8.98 5.64 4.14
CA VAL A 89 -8.09 6.56 4.87
C VAL A 89 -8.52 6.78 6.33
N PRO A 90 -9.81 7.05 6.66
CA PRO A 90 -10.27 7.10 8.05
C PRO A 90 -10.11 5.76 8.78
N TYR A 91 -10.33 4.64 8.08
CA TYR A 91 -10.22 3.30 8.65
C TYR A 91 -8.77 2.96 9.03
N ILE A 92 -7.81 3.21 8.12
CA ILE A 92 -6.37 3.05 8.37
C ILE A 92 -5.95 3.88 9.58
N ARG A 93 -6.38 5.15 9.68
CA ARG A 93 -6.09 6.01 10.84
C ARG A 93 -6.64 5.44 12.14
N GLN A 94 -7.82 4.82 12.11
CA GLN A 94 -8.40 4.16 13.27
C GLN A 94 -7.59 2.91 13.67
N VAL A 95 -7.14 2.12 12.69
CA VAL A 95 -6.24 0.98 12.91
C VAL A 95 -4.94 1.46 13.55
N HIS A 96 -4.31 2.51 13.01
CA HIS A 96 -3.09 3.09 13.57
C HIS A 96 -3.30 3.55 15.02
N ALA A 97 -4.38 4.27 15.29
CA ALA A 97 -4.72 4.72 16.65
C ALA A 97 -4.93 3.55 17.63
N LEU A 98 -5.63 2.49 17.22
CA LEU A 98 -5.83 1.29 18.04
C LEU A 98 -4.53 0.56 18.38
N ASN A 99 -3.51 0.68 17.52
CA ASN A 99 -2.20 0.06 17.70
C ASN A 99 -1.15 1.02 18.29
N GLY A 100 -1.55 2.22 18.72
CA GLY A 100 -0.64 3.21 19.31
C GLY A 100 0.37 3.79 18.33
N LEU A 101 0.01 3.86 17.04
CA LEU A 101 0.82 4.40 15.97
C LEU A 101 0.33 5.82 15.63
N ASP A 102 1.13 6.82 15.99
CA ASP A 102 0.81 8.24 15.79
C ASP A 102 1.74 8.95 14.81
N ASN A 103 2.82 8.28 14.38
CA ASN A 103 3.88 8.81 13.54
C ASN A 103 3.79 8.36 12.07
N ILE A 104 2.58 8.03 11.58
CA ILE A 104 2.33 7.59 10.20
C ILE A 104 1.43 8.59 9.50
N ASN A 105 1.93 9.18 8.41
CA ASN A 105 1.18 10.15 7.62
C ASN A 105 0.38 9.43 6.53
N VAL A 106 -0.94 9.33 6.71
CA VAL A 106 -1.85 8.72 5.72
C VAL A 106 -2.49 9.80 4.85
N HIS A 107 -2.25 9.72 3.54
CA HIS A 107 -2.72 10.65 2.51
C HIS A 107 -3.83 10.00 1.69
N ASN A 108 -4.95 10.70 1.50
CA ASN A 108 -5.91 10.34 0.46
C ASN A 108 -5.51 11.04 -0.84
N THR A 109 -4.58 10.44 -1.55
CA THR A 109 -4.00 11.02 -2.76
C THR A 109 -3.45 9.90 -3.62
N LEU A 110 -3.80 9.90 -4.91
CA LEU A 110 -3.22 9.00 -5.89
C LEU A 110 -1.88 9.55 -6.38
N LEU A 111 -0.91 8.67 -6.56
CA LEU A 111 0.34 9.05 -7.21
C LEU A 111 0.24 8.70 -8.69
N SER A 112 0.66 9.61 -9.56
CA SER A 112 0.58 9.45 -11.02
C SER A 112 1.84 9.98 -11.69
N VAL A 113 1.97 9.72 -13.00
CA VAL A 113 3.10 10.22 -13.80
C VAL A 113 2.99 11.74 -13.96
N ASP A 114 1.84 12.21 -14.43
CA ASP A 114 1.50 13.61 -14.58
C ASP A 114 0.23 13.88 -13.76
N ALA A 115 0.32 14.79 -12.78
CA ALA A 115 -0.83 15.21 -11.99
C ALA A 115 -1.15 16.67 -12.27
N THR A 116 -2.36 16.91 -12.77
CA THR A 116 -2.88 18.25 -13.06
C THR A 116 -4.14 18.54 -12.25
N ASP A 117 -5.12 17.65 -12.35
CA ASP A 117 -6.45 17.79 -11.76
C ASP A 117 -6.83 16.53 -10.98
N ASP A 118 -7.86 16.60 -10.13
CA ASP A 118 -8.41 15.41 -9.48
C ASP A 118 -8.82 14.36 -10.53
N VAL A 119 -8.63 13.09 -10.21
CA VAL A 119 -8.93 11.96 -11.11
C VAL A 119 -10.10 11.14 -10.59
N ALA A 120 -10.90 10.60 -11.50
CA ALA A 120 -11.97 9.68 -11.14
C ALA A 120 -11.39 8.37 -10.61
N PHE A 121 -11.86 7.96 -9.44
CA PHE A 121 -11.55 6.69 -8.81
C PHE A 121 -12.84 5.90 -8.61
N TYR A 122 -12.86 4.67 -9.12
CA TYR A 122 -14.05 3.83 -9.16
C TYR A 122 -14.04 2.91 -7.94
N LEU A 123 -15.01 3.14 -7.03
CA LEU A 123 -15.20 2.31 -5.85
C LEU A 123 -16.00 1.08 -6.22
N ARG A 124 -15.52 -0.09 -5.82
CA ARG A 124 -16.15 -1.40 -6.12
C ARG A 124 -16.67 -2.08 -4.87
N GLU A 125 -17.57 -3.05 -5.06
CA GLU A 125 -18.10 -3.89 -3.98
C GLU A 125 -17.00 -4.54 -3.13
N ASP A 126 -15.98 -5.09 -3.80
CA ASP A 126 -14.72 -5.46 -3.15
C ASP A 126 -13.75 -4.27 -3.25
N PHE A 127 -13.47 -3.62 -2.12
CA PHE A 127 -12.64 -2.43 -2.10
C PHE A 127 -11.23 -2.69 -2.63
N LEU A 128 -10.72 -3.93 -2.53
CA LEU A 128 -9.41 -4.32 -3.07
C LEU A 128 -9.36 -4.16 -4.59
N GLY A 129 -10.50 -4.27 -5.27
CA GLY A 129 -10.60 -4.04 -6.71
C GLY A 129 -10.76 -2.57 -7.10
N SER A 130 -10.89 -1.62 -6.16
CA SER A 130 -11.12 -0.21 -6.49
C SER A 130 -9.89 0.43 -7.14
N SER A 131 -10.08 1.17 -8.23
CA SER A 131 -8.96 1.65 -9.06
C SER A 131 -9.34 2.85 -9.93
N MET A 132 -8.36 3.40 -10.67
CA MET A 132 -8.60 4.39 -11.73
C MET A 132 -9.06 3.76 -13.05
N ASP A 133 -8.95 2.44 -13.20
CA ASP A 133 -9.35 1.74 -14.42
C ASP A 133 -10.86 1.44 -14.36
N ARG A 134 -11.64 2.10 -15.20
CA ARG A 134 -13.09 1.89 -15.28
C ARG A 134 -13.45 0.53 -15.87
N ASP A 135 -12.64 0.04 -16.81
CA ASP A 135 -12.95 -1.14 -17.61
C ASP A 135 -12.60 -2.44 -16.88
N ASN A 136 -11.82 -2.35 -15.80
CA ASN A 136 -11.63 -3.45 -14.88
C ASN A 136 -12.92 -3.74 -14.10
N ASP A 137 -13.60 -4.84 -14.40
CA ASP A 137 -14.82 -5.29 -13.72
C ASP A 137 -15.86 -4.14 -13.52
N PRO A 138 -16.39 -3.56 -14.61
CA PRO A 138 -17.20 -2.35 -14.55
C PRO A 138 -18.54 -2.56 -13.85
N ASP A 139 -19.04 -3.80 -13.82
CA ASP A 139 -20.34 -4.14 -13.24
C ASP A 139 -20.32 -4.14 -11.70
N THR A 140 -19.13 -4.12 -11.08
CA THR A 140 -18.98 -4.07 -9.61
C THR A 140 -18.75 -2.66 -9.07
N ILE A 141 -18.75 -1.63 -9.94
CA ILE A 141 -18.62 -0.23 -9.53
C ILE A 141 -19.89 0.21 -8.78
N ILE A 142 -19.73 0.61 -7.52
CA ILE A 142 -20.81 1.08 -6.65
C ILE A 142 -20.83 2.62 -6.51
N ASP A 143 -19.69 3.28 -6.78
CA ASP A 143 -19.58 4.74 -6.69
C ASP A 143 -18.37 5.24 -7.51
N THR A 144 -18.33 6.54 -7.81
CA THR A 144 -17.19 7.20 -8.46
C THR A 144 -16.88 8.48 -7.70
N VAL A 145 -15.65 8.59 -7.23
CA VAL A 145 -15.18 9.72 -6.42
C VAL A 145 -14.01 10.41 -7.11
N MET A 146 -13.94 11.73 -6.99
CA MET A 146 -12.79 12.50 -7.46
C MET A 146 -11.73 12.50 -6.37
N VAL A 147 -10.53 12.03 -6.69
CA VAL A 147 -9.42 11.90 -5.74
C VAL A 147 -8.28 12.80 -6.18
N PRO A 148 -7.69 13.59 -5.26
CA PRO A 148 -6.50 14.37 -5.57
C PRO A 148 -5.36 13.48 -6.05
N GLN A 149 -4.57 13.97 -6.99
CA GLN A 149 -3.36 13.29 -7.44
C GLN A 149 -2.12 14.18 -7.30
N LYS A 150 -0.97 13.54 -7.17
CA LYS A 150 0.34 14.20 -7.10
C LYS A 150 1.35 13.45 -7.99
N PRO A 151 2.29 14.16 -8.64
CA PRO A 151 3.33 13.47 -9.40
C PRO A 151 4.16 12.59 -8.45
N PHE A 152 4.35 11.33 -8.82
CA PHE A 152 5.15 10.40 -8.02
C PHE A 152 6.61 10.88 -7.90
N SER A 153 7.16 11.46 -8.96
CA SER A 153 8.48 12.09 -8.97
C SER A 153 8.63 13.10 -7.85
N ASP A 154 7.66 13.99 -7.65
CA ASP A 154 7.71 15.03 -6.63
C ASP A 154 7.74 14.44 -5.21
N VAL A 155 7.01 13.34 -5.00
CA VAL A 155 7.02 12.62 -3.72
C VAL A 155 8.39 11.99 -3.48
N ILE A 156 8.97 11.33 -4.49
CA ILE A 156 10.30 10.73 -4.40
C ILE A 156 11.37 11.79 -4.15
N GLU A 157 11.34 12.91 -4.88
CA GLU A 157 12.29 14.03 -4.72
C GLU A 157 12.20 14.69 -3.36
N THR A 158 10.98 14.86 -2.82
CA THR A 158 10.77 15.52 -1.52
C THR A 158 11.07 14.59 -0.34
N LEU A 159 10.49 13.38 -0.33
CA LEU A 159 10.58 12.45 0.79
C LEU A 159 11.93 11.72 0.79
N GLN A 160 12.51 11.48 -0.39
CA GLN A 160 13.72 10.67 -0.57
C GLN A 160 13.61 9.33 0.18
N PRO A 161 12.55 8.52 -0.01
CA PRO A 161 12.36 7.30 0.76
C PRO A 161 13.57 6.37 0.62
N THR A 162 13.90 5.66 1.70
CA THR A 162 14.93 4.61 1.66
C THR A 162 14.31 3.23 1.56
N PHE A 163 13.03 3.09 1.88
CA PHE A 163 12.29 1.84 1.78
C PHE A 163 10.91 2.09 1.15
N LEU A 164 10.58 1.30 0.13
CA LEU A 164 9.31 1.34 -0.58
C LEU A 164 8.52 0.05 -0.34
N VAL A 165 7.23 0.17 -0.06
CA VAL A 165 6.24 -0.89 -0.23
C VAL A 165 5.23 -0.43 -1.27
N CYS A 166 4.89 -1.29 -2.23
CA CYS A 166 4.01 -0.92 -3.32
C CYS A 166 3.07 -2.08 -3.68
N ASP A 167 1.79 -1.90 -3.38
CA ASP A 167 0.68 -2.72 -3.85
C ASP A 167 -0.45 -1.81 -4.34
N ILE A 168 -0.47 -1.54 -5.64
CA ILE A 168 -1.38 -0.56 -6.26
C ILE A 168 -2.05 -1.13 -7.51
N GLU A 169 -2.25 -2.45 -7.53
CA GLU A 169 -3.16 -3.14 -8.45
C GLU A 169 -2.90 -2.85 -9.95
N GLY A 170 -1.63 -2.75 -10.36
CA GLY A 170 -1.19 -2.61 -11.75
C GLY A 170 -0.56 -1.26 -12.09
N ALA A 171 -0.87 -0.22 -11.31
CA ALA A 171 -0.31 1.10 -11.52
C ALA A 171 1.22 1.15 -11.25
N GLU A 172 1.78 0.13 -10.58
CA GLU A 172 3.23 0.02 -10.35
C GLU A 172 4.03 0.01 -11.66
N SER A 173 3.43 -0.50 -12.74
CA SER A 173 4.10 -0.65 -14.03
C SER A 173 4.29 0.67 -14.78
N THR A 174 3.53 1.71 -14.43
CA THR A 174 3.62 3.05 -15.05
C THR A 174 4.26 4.06 -14.11
N ILE A 175 3.97 3.98 -12.81
CA ILE A 175 4.45 4.94 -11.82
C ILE A 175 5.91 4.69 -11.44
N LEU A 176 6.31 3.44 -11.19
CA LEU A 176 7.70 3.18 -10.74
C LEU A 176 8.75 3.60 -11.78
N PRO A 177 8.55 3.40 -13.10
CA PRO A 177 9.48 3.89 -14.12
C PRO A 177 9.51 5.42 -14.29
N SER A 178 8.55 6.17 -13.73
CA SER A 178 8.43 7.61 -13.97
C SER A 178 9.26 8.49 -13.04
N ALA A 179 9.99 7.91 -12.08
CA ALA A 179 10.78 8.65 -11.11
C ALA A 179 12.20 8.09 -10.95
N ASP A 180 13.13 8.93 -10.48
CA ASP A 180 14.45 8.46 -10.06
C ASP A 180 14.38 7.76 -8.70
N LEU A 181 14.36 6.43 -8.74
CA LEU A 181 14.32 5.59 -7.54
C LEU A 181 15.70 5.41 -6.88
N SER A 182 16.74 6.13 -7.32
CA SER A 182 18.11 5.99 -6.80
C SER A 182 18.24 6.34 -5.31
N CYS A 183 17.27 6.99 -4.68
CA CYS A 183 17.24 7.20 -3.23
C CYS A 183 16.95 5.91 -2.44
N LEU A 184 16.28 4.93 -3.05
CA LEU A 184 15.87 3.70 -2.38
C LEU A 184 17.08 2.83 -2.02
N ARG A 185 17.01 2.23 -0.83
CA ARG A 185 17.89 1.14 -0.41
C ARG A 185 17.26 -0.21 -0.71
N ALA A 186 15.94 -0.32 -0.56
CA ALA A 186 15.19 -1.52 -0.85
C ALA A 186 13.72 -1.22 -1.17
N ALA A 187 13.07 -2.14 -1.86
CA ALA A 187 11.65 -2.10 -2.16
C ALA A 187 11.03 -3.50 -2.04
N VAL A 188 9.77 -3.56 -1.62
CA VAL A 188 8.89 -4.73 -1.71
C VAL A 188 7.70 -4.31 -2.58
N VAL A 189 7.43 -5.07 -3.64
CA VAL A 189 6.40 -4.72 -4.64
C VAL A 189 5.57 -5.94 -4.96
N GLU A 190 4.24 -5.83 -4.91
CA GLU A 190 3.34 -6.81 -5.50
C GLU A 190 3.11 -6.49 -6.98
N LEU A 191 3.37 -7.46 -7.85
CA LEU A 191 3.19 -7.35 -9.30
C LEU A 191 1.78 -7.80 -9.70
N HIS A 192 1.22 -7.13 -10.70
CA HIS A 192 -0.10 -7.46 -11.23
C HIS A 192 -0.07 -7.80 -12.73
N PRO A 193 0.60 -8.89 -13.15
CA PRO A 193 0.74 -9.26 -14.57
C PRO A 193 -0.59 -9.58 -15.25
N GLN A 194 -1.65 -9.87 -14.49
CA GLN A 194 -3.00 -10.01 -15.03
C GLN A 194 -3.55 -8.70 -15.63
N TRP A 195 -3.07 -7.55 -15.15
CA TRP A 195 -3.43 -6.21 -15.63
C TRP A 195 -2.33 -5.63 -16.54
N THR A 196 -1.07 -5.85 -16.18
CA THR A 196 0.08 -5.16 -16.80
C THR A 196 0.84 -6.00 -17.83
N GLY A 197 0.58 -7.31 -17.86
CA GLY A 197 1.28 -8.26 -18.72
C GLY A 197 2.78 -8.39 -18.41
N GLN A 198 3.49 -9.13 -19.26
CA GLN A 198 4.94 -9.32 -19.10
C GLN A 198 5.73 -8.02 -19.31
N ASN A 199 5.22 -7.11 -20.15
CA ASN A 199 5.84 -5.82 -20.38
C ASN A 199 5.81 -4.94 -19.11
N GLY A 200 4.69 -4.96 -18.37
CA GLY A 200 4.61 -4.25 -17.09
C GLY A 200 5.55 -4.81 -16.05
N VAL A 201 5.66 -6.15 -15.95
CA VAL A 201 6.67 -6.80 -15.09
C VAL A 201 8.08 -6.34 -15.46
N GLN A 202 8.43 -6.37 -16.75
CA GLN A 202 9.74 -5.92 -17.22
C GLN A 202 10.00 -4.45 -16.86
N ALA A 203 9.03 -3.56 -17.06
CA ALA A 203 9.14 -2.14 -16.73
C ALA A 203 9.45 -1.90 -15.25
N VAL A 204 8.78 -2.63 -14.34
CA VAL A 204 9.08 -2.56 -12.89
C VAL A 204 10.50 -3.01 -12.59
N PHE A 205 10.94 -4.14 -13.17
CA PHE A 205 12.29 -4.65 -12.96
C PHE A 205 13.37 -3.69 -13.50
N ASP A 206 13.13 -3.10 -14.67
CA ASP A 206 14.04 -2.13 -15.29
C ASP A 206 14.15 -0.86 -14.46
N ALA A 207 13.04 -0.35 -13.92
CA ALA A 207 13.04 0.82 -13.03
C ALA A 207 13.97 0.62 -11.82
N PHE A 208 13.86 -0.53 -11.14
CA PHE A 208 14.73 -0.83 -10.00
C PHE A 208 16.19 -1.12 -10.39
N GLN A 209 16.43 -1.78 -11.53
CA GLN A 209 17.78 -2.00 -12.03
C GLN A 209 18.48 -0.68 -12.37
N ASN A 210 17.79 0.23 -13.05
CA ASN A 210 18.29 1.56 -13.40
C ASN A 210 18.60 2.39 -12.15
N ALA A 211 17.84 2.22 -11.08
CA ALA A 211 18.10 2.82 -9.77
C ALA A 211 19.22 2.16 -8.96
N GLY A 212 19.84 1.09 -9.48
CA GLY A 212 20.94 0.37 -8.85
C GLY A 212 20.51 -0.69 -7.81
N LEU A 213 19.22 -1.06 -7.78
CA LEU A 213 18.71 -2.15 -6.96
C LEU A 213 18.70 -3.46 -7.77
N THR A 214 19.00 -4.57 -7.11
CA THR A 214 18.96 -5.91 -7.71
C THR A 214 17.80 -6.71 -7.13
N TYR A 215 17.13 -7.50 -7.97
CA TYR A 215 16.14 -8.49 -7.54
C TYR A 215 16.72 -9.39 -6.44
N PHE A 216 15.97 -9.56 -5.36
CA PHE A 216 16.40 -10.30 -4.17
C PHE A 216 15.51 -11.51 -3.92
N ALA A 217 15.83 -12.59 -4.62
CA ALA A 217 15.07 -13.85 -4.61
C ALA A 217 14.76 -14.42 -3.21
N ARG A 218 15.63 -14.19 -2.21
CA ARG A 218 15.47 -14.78 -0.87
C ARG A 218 14.16 -14.39 -0.19
N THR A 219 13.67 -13.17 -0.44
CA THR A 219 12.45 -12.64 0.19
C THR A 219 11.31 -12.45 -0.80
N SER A 220 11.54 -12.75 -2.07
CA SER A 220 10.50 -12.74 -3.10
C SER A 220 9.70 -14.05 -3.06
N HIS A 221 8.39 -13.97 -3.29
CA HIS A 221 7.50 -15.12 -3.39
C HIS A 221 6.32 -14.84 -4.32
N GLY A 222 6.20 -15.61 -5.40
CA GLY A 222 5.12 -15.44 -6.37
C GLY A 222 5.15 -14.04 -6.99
N LYS A 223 4.05 -13.30 -6.86
CA LYS A 223 3.90 -11.91 -7.36
C LYS A 223 4.59 -10.86 -6.48
N VAL A 224 4.92 -11.20 -5.23
CA VAL A 224 5.61 -10.31 -4.31
C VAL A 224 7.11 -10.41 -4.54
N VAL A 225 7.72 -9.33 -5.00
CA VAL A 225 9.15 -9.27 -5.31
C VAL A 225 9.87 -8.25 -4.44
N THR A 226 11.10 -8.57 -4.06
CA THR A 226 11.97 -7.64 -3.34
C THR A 226 13.11 -7.18 -4.23
N PHE A 227 13.45 -5.89 -4.14
CA PHE A 227 14.66 -5.31 -4.72
C PHE A 227 15.51 -4.69 -3.60
N LYS A 228 16.84 -4.80 -3.70
CA LYS A 228 17.75 -4.15 -2.75
C LYS A 228 19.04 -3.68 -3.41
N LYS A 229 19.62 -2.60 -2.89
CA LYS A 229 21.01 -2.25 -3.17
C LYS A 229 21.96 -3.30 -2.61
N ARG A 230 23.09 -3.47 -3.29
CA ARG A 230 24.18 -4.37 -2.87
C ARG A 230 24.78 -3.93 -1.55
#